data_AF-A0A6J0XF78-F1
#
_entry.id   AF-A0A6J0XF78-F1
#
_cell.length_a   1.000
_cell.length_b   1.000
_cell.length_c   1.000
_cell.angle_alpha   90.00
_cell.angle_beta   90.00
_cell.angle_gamma   90.00
#
_symmetry.space_group_name_H-M   'P 1'
#
loop_
_entity.id
_entity.type
_entity.pdbx_description
1 polymer ?
#
loop_
_entity_poly.entity_id
_entity_poly.type
_entity_poly.pdbx_seq_one_letter_code
_entity_poly.pdbx_strand_id
1 'polypeptide(L)'
;MSRLEAKKPSICSREPLPGGRAGASLAALRGLVASCYGPAGRLKQLHNGRGGPVAATSHSAALLAGLPVSHPVLKVLTAAVRSHVACFSDAGLFTAILCCNLVENVQRLGLTPTTVIRLNKHLLSLCTSYLKSEVCACRIPVDFGSIQILLSLVRSILTSKPACMLIAKEIDHISTLILRAFLLTIPENAQEHVILGKSIIVPLKGQRVIDSTVLPGILIEVSEVQLMKILPIKKSDSFKVAVFCVSLSGDLSDTGEGTLLVSYGVSLENAALDQLFNLGKQLVSDHVDLVLCQKVIHPSLKQFLRTHQIIAVDRIGVSLMEPLSKVTGTRPIGSLGSISPSSYGTVKDLCIAKFGCKHFFHLIPNKTTVCSLLLCNRNDTAWDELKLTCQTALHALQLTLKEPYVLLGGGCTETHLVAYIRNKTRNEPESILRGERCSQTELQLITEAFCSALESLAGSLEHDGGEVLTDGKYGHFWSVQANLPSAVNWPDLPSRCGCGLYSSQEELSWSFLRSARHPFPPQTCLSPEAKGSADTLTLDCFTAKLSGLQVAVETASLILDLSCVIEDTN
;
A
#
# COMPACT_ATOMS: atom_id res chain seq x y z
N MET A 1 -44.76 9.34 9.78
CA MET A 1 -45.05 8.60 11.03
C MET A 1 -43.78 7.89 11.46
N SER A 2 -43.08 8.40 12.47
CA SER A 2 -41.97 7.68 13.12
C SER A 2 -42.56 6.55 13.96
N ARG A 3 -42.33 5.30 13.57
CA ARG A 3 -42.66 4.15 14.42
C ARG A 3 -41.69 4.16 15.60
N LEU A 4 -42.20 4.47 16.79
CA LEU A 4 -41.50 4.25 18.05
C LEU A 4 -41.61 2.76 18.38
N GLU A 5 -40.56 1.99 18.10
CA GLU A 5 -40.43 0.62 18.59
C GLU A 5 -39.71 0.62 19.94
N ALA A 6 -40.13 -0.24 20.86
CA ALA A 6 -39.49 -0.38 22.16
C ALA A 6 -38.06 -0.92 21.98
N LYS A 7 -37.09 -0.29 22.66
CA LYS A 7 -35.68 -0.70 22.62
C LYS A 7 -35.55 -2.15 23.09
N LYS A 8 -35.15 -3.06 22.20
CA LYS A 8 -34.82 -4.45 22.52
C LYS A 8 -33.62 -4.49 23.46
N PRO A 9 -33.56 -5.44 24.40
CA PRO A 9 -32.40 -5.59 25.28
C PRO A 9 -31.16 -5.95 24.47
N SER A 10 -29.99 -5.45 24.92
CA SER A 10 -28.70 -5.81 24.34
C SER A 10 -28.37 -7.29 24.61
N ILE A 11 -27.73 -7.95 23.66
CA ILE A 11 -27.30 -9.35 23.78
C ILE A 11 -25.86 -9.36 24.32
N CYS A 12 -25.59 -9.94 25.49
CA CYS A 12 -24.22 -10.28 25.92
C CYS A 12 -23.94 -11.75 25.60
N SER A 13 -22.91 -11.97 24.81
CA SER A 13 -22.36 -13.30 24.50
C SER A 13 -21.09 -13.48 25.33
N ARG A 14 -21.04 -14.48 26.22
CA ARG A 14 -19.83 -14.85 26.97
C ARG A 14 -18.98 -15.83 26.16
N GLU A 15 -17.65 -15.72 26.30
CA GLU A 15 -16.67 -16.57 25.60
C GLU A 15 -16.95 -16.67 24.09
N PRO A 16 -16.80 -15.58 23.33
CA PRO A 16 -17.21 -15.53 21.93
C PRO A 16 -16.44 -16.52 21.03
N LEU A 17 -15.34 -17.11 21.49
CA LEU A 17 -14.35 -17.82 20.68
C LEU A 17 -14.49 -19.36 20.63
N PRO A 18 -14.63 -20.11 21.75
CA PRO A 18 -14.72 -21.56 21.68
C PRO A 18 -16.11 -22.01 21.18
N GLY A 19 -16.15 -22.73 20.04
CA GLY A 19 -17.31 -23.54 19.65
C GLY A 19 -18.54 -22.82 19.06
N GLY A 20 -18.42 -21.56 18.62
CA GLY A 20 -19.57 -20.75 18.15
C GLY A 20 -19.48 -20.17 16.74
N ARG A 21 -20.44 -19.28 16.41
CA ARG A 21 -20.53 -18.51 15.16
C ARG A 21 -19.26 -17.71 14.84
N ALA A 22 -18.50 -17.30 15.86
CA ALA A 22 -17.25 -16.55 15.69
C ALA A 22 -16.13 -17.39 15.07
N GLY A 23 -15.96 -18.65 15.51
CA GLY A 23 -14.94 -19.55 14.98
C GLY A 23 -15.19 -19.86 13.50
N ALA A 24 -16.44 -20.14 13.13
CA ALA A 24 -16.83 -20.31 11.74
C ALA A 24 -16.59 -19.02 10.90
N SER A 25 -16.90 -17.86 11.47
CA SER A 25 -16.67 -16.56 10.81
C SER A 25 -15.17 -16.28 10.60
N LEU A 26 -14.33 -16.61 11.60
CA LEU A 26 -12.88 -16.47 11.51
C LEU A 26 -12.29 -17.41 10.47
N ALA A 27 -12.72 -18.67 10.45
CA ALA A 27 -12.31 -19.65 9.44
C ALA A 27 -12.73 -19.22 8.03
N ALA A 28 -13.93 -18.65 7.87
CA ALA A 28 -14.40 -18.09 6.60
C ALA A 28 -13.56 -16.90 6.15
N LEU A 29 -13.25 -15.96 7.07
CA LEU A 29 -12.36 -14.85 6.78
C LEU A 29 -10.97 -15.33 6.38
N ARG A 30 -10.40 -16.30 7.11
CA ARG A 30 -9.12 -16.92 6.78
C ARG A 30 -9.15 -17.53 5.39
N GLY A 31 -10.17 -18.33 5.05
CA GLY A 31 -10.29 -18.93 3.72
C GLY A 31 -10.35 -17.87 2.61
N LEU A 32 -11.05 -16.76 2.86
CA LEU A 32 -11.13 -15.63 1.95
C LEU A 32 -9.76 -14.96 1.73
N VAL A 33 -9.03 -14.62 2.81
CA VAL A 33 -7.73 -13.92 2.68
C VAL A 33 -6.60 -14.84 2.24
N ALA A 34 -6.58 -16.09 2.71
CA ALA A 34 -5.56 -17.07 2.36
C ALA A 34 -5.64 -17.42 0.87
N SER A 35 -6.83 -17.60 0.31
CA SER A 35 -7.00 -17.89 -1.12
C SER A 35 -6.62 -16.73 -2.05
N CYS A 36 -6.30 -15.53 -1.53
CA CYS A 36 -5.74 -14.40 -2.29
C CYS A 36 -4.21 -14.28 -2.17
N TYR A 37 -3.58 -15.09 -1.32
CA TYR A 37 -2.23 -14.82 -0.88
C TYR A 37 -1.18 -15.28 -1.89
N GLY A 38 -0.24 -14.40 -2.21
CA GLY A 38 0.89 -14.69 -3.09
C GLY A 38 0.59 -14.56 -4.59
N PRO A 39 1.59 -14.83 -5.45
CA PRO A 39 1.49 -14.67 -6.90
C PRO A 39 0.51 -15.67 -7.56
N ALA A 40 0.33 -16.85 -6.98
CA ALA A 40 -0.66 -17.84 -7.41
C ALA A 40 -2.04 -17.63 -6.74
N GLY A 41 -2.22 -16.53 -6.01
CA GLY A 41 -3.47 -16.21 -5.31
C GLY A 41 -4.64 -15.98 -6.27
N ARG A 42 -5.82 -16.43 -5.84
CA ARG A 42 -7.07 -16.29 -6.61
C ARG A 42 -7.67 -14.89 -6.43
N LEU A 43 -8.20 -14.35 -7.52
CA LEU A 43 -8.84 -13.04 -7.54
C LEU A 43 -10.20 -13.05 -6.83
N LYS A 44 -10.57 -11.93 -6.21
CA LYS A 44 -11.89 -11.72 -5.62
C LYS A 44 -12.65 -10.68 -6.42
N GLN A 45 -13.86 -11.04 -6.81
CA GLN A 45 -14.80 -10.11 -7.43
C GLN A 45 -15.72 -9.55 -6.34
N LEU A 46 -15.64 -8.24 -6.16
CA LEU A 46 -16.41 -7.49 -5.18
C LEU A 46 -17.58 -6.82 -5.88
N HIS A 47 -18.78 -7.23 -5.51
CA HIS A 47 -20.04 -6.71 -6.05
C HIS A 47 -20.64 -5.78 -5.00
N ASN A 48 -20.91 -4.54 -5.37
CA ASN A 48 -21.66 -3.66 -4.48
C ASN A 48 -23.16 -3.98 -4.58
N GLY A 49 -23.89 -3.86 -3.47
CA GLY A 49 -25.34 -4.12 -3.44
C GLY A 49 -26.19 -3.02 -4.11
N ARG A 50 -25.56 -2.06 -4.79
CA ARG A 50 -26.21 -0.86 -5.35
C ARG A 50 -26.09 -0.76 -6.88
N GLY A 51 -25.57 -1.79 -7.56
CA GLY A 51 -25.53 -1.85 -9.03
C GLY A 51 -24.42 -1.01 -9.70
N GLY A 52 -23.27 -0.85 -9.04
CA GLY A 52 -22.09 -0.17 -9.61
C GLY A 52 -21.00 -1.13 -10.13
N PRO A 53 -19.81 -0.61 -10.45
CA PRO A 53 -18.74 -1.39 -11.08
C PRO A 53 -18.28 -2.54 -10.19
N VAL A 54 -18.12 -3.72 -10.79
CA VAL A 54 -17.52 -4.89 -10.13
C VAL A 54 -16.02 -4.69 -10.07
N ALA A 55 -15.45 -4.76 -8.87
CA ALA A 55 -14.00 -4.67 -8.68
C ALA A 55 -13.40 -6.07 -8.57
N ALA A 56 -12.44 -6.41 -9.42
CA ALA A 56 -11.65 -7.62 -9.29
C ALA A 56 -10.31 -7.27 -8.62
N THR A 57 -10.00 -7.89 -7.49
CA THR A 57 -8.82 -7.53 -6.70
C THR A 57 -8.18 -8.72 -6.01
N SER A 58 -6.86 -8.65 -5.87
CA SER A 58 -5.99 -9.48 -5.03
C SER A 58 -5.32 -8.65 -3.92
N HIS A 59 -5.60 -7.35 -3.88
CA HIS A 59 -4.92 -6.39 -3.02
C HIS A 59 -5.65 -6.23 -1.69
N SER A 60 -4.92 -6.34 -0.58
CA SER A 60 -5.51 -6.29 0.77
C SER A 60 -6.31 -5.00 1.04
N ALA A 61 -5.82 -3.84 0.59
CA ALA A 61 -6.51 -2.56 0.78
C ALA A 61 -7.91 -2.55 0.14
N ALA A 62 -8.01 -2.97 -1.13
CA ALA A 62 -9.28 -3.02 -1.85
C ALA A 62 -10.20 -4.13 -1.32
N LEU A 63 -9.64 -5.31 -1.06
CA LEU A 63 -10.37 -6.45 -0.50
C LEU A 63 -11.01 -6.11 0.85
N LEU A 64 -10.23 -5.56 1.78
CA LEU A 64 -10.71 -5.23 3.11
C LEU A 64 -11.64 -4.02 3.09
N ALA A 65 -11.45 -3.04 2.19
CA ALA A 65 -12.38 -1.91 2.06
C ALA A 65 -13.77 -2.34 1.56
N GLY A 66 -13.82 -3.32 0.65
CA GLY A 66 -15.06 -3.84 0.09
C GLY A 66 -15.77 -4.90 0.92
N LEU A 67 -15.16 -5.41 2.00
CA LEU A 67 -15.74 -6.44 2.86
C LEU A 67 -16.53 -5.82 4.03
N PRO A 68 -17.88 -5.89 4.03
CA PRO A 68 -18.67 -5.53 5.19
C PRO A 68 -18.55 -6.62 6.26
N VAL A 69 -18.17 -6.24 7.47
CA VAL A 69 -17.96 -7.18 8.58
C VAL A 69 -18.90 -6.83 9.73
N SER A 70 -19.79 -7.76 10.07
CA SER A 70 -20.76 -7.56 11.17
C SER A 70 -20.22 -8.05 12.51
N HIS A 71 -19.54 -9.20 12.51
CA HIS A 71 -19.12 -9.86 13.74
C HIS A 71 -18.05 -9.04 14.51
N PRO A 72 -18.23 -8.74 15.82
CA PRO A 72 -17.34 -7.87 16.57
C PRO A 72 -15.86 -8.30 16.59
N VAL A 73 -15.58 -9.60 16.77
CA VAL A 73 -14.21 -10.14 16.68
C VAL A 73 -13.56 -9.84 15.33
N LEU A 74 -14.31 -10.03 14.23
CA LEU A 74 -13.78 -9.77 12.90
C LEU A 74 -13.68 -8.27 12.62
N LYS A 75 -14.52 -7.42 13.25
CA LYS A 75 -14.38 -5.95 13.18
C LYS A 75 -13.06 -5.51 13.79
N VAL A 76 -12.69 -6.04 14.96
CA VAL A 76 -11.39 -5.77 15.60
C VAL A 76 -10.24 -6.20 14.69
N LEU A 77 -10.28 -7.44 14.19
CA LEU A 77 -9.25 -7.96 13.28
C LEU A 77 -9.13 -7.10 12.01
N THR A 78 -10.25 -6.86 11.33
CA THR A 78 -10.28 -6.11 10.07
C THR A 78 -9.86 -4.65 10.28
N ALA A 79 -10.22 -4.03 11.39
CA ALA A 79 -9.77 -2.68 11.74
C ALA A 79 -8.26 -2.62 11.96
N ALA A 80 -7.69 -3.58 12.69
CA ALA A 80 -6.24 -3.65 12.91
C ALA A 80 -5.48 -3.82 11.59
N VAL A 81 -5.93 -4.73 10.72
CA VAL A 81 -5.30 -4.94 9.40
C VAL A 81 -5.47 -3.73 8.49
N ARG A 82 -6.64 -3.07 8.47
CA ARG A 82 -6.86 -1.83 7.70
C ARG A 82 -5.94 -0.72 8.20
N SER A 83 -5.74 -0.60 9.51
CA SER A 83 -4.80 0.38 10.09
C SER A 83 -3.36 0.09 9.66
N HIS A 84 -2.94 -1.18 9.67
CA HIS A 84 -1.62 -1.58 9.18
C HIS A 84 -1.43 -1.23 7.70
N VAL A 85 -2.40 -1.58 6.85
CA VAL A 85 -2.36 -1.27 5.41
C VAL A 85 -2.37 0.25 5.15
N ALA A 86 -3.07 1.04 5.96
CA ALA A 86 -3.05 2.49 5.84
C ALA A 86 -1.67 3.08 6.16
N CYS A 87 -0.93 2.50 7.12
CA CYS A 87 0.38 2.97 7.56
C CYS A 87 1.55 2.44 6.74
N PHE A 88 1.48 1.23 6.20
CA PHE A 88 2.62 0.55 5.55
C PHE A 88 2.33 0.14 4.09
N SER A 89 1.07 0.17 3.65
CA SER A 89 0.60 -0.16 2.29
C SER A 89 0.94 -1.55 1.75
N ASP A 90 1.56 -2.42 2.55
CA ASP A 90 1.89 -3.80 2.21
C ASP A 90 1.57 -4.75 3.40
N ALA A 91 1.83 -6.06 3.25
CA ALA A 91 1.71 -7.10 4.28
C ALA A 91 0.32 -7.24 4.95
N GLY A 92 -0.75 -6.69 4.37
CA GLY A 92 -2.11 -6.80 4.89
C GLY A 92 -2.67 -8.23 4.92
N LEU A 93 -2.53 -9.00 3.83
CA LEU A 93 -2.98 -10.40 3.79
C LEU A 93 -2.16 -11.26 4.75
N PHE A 94 -0.84 -11.07 4.79
CA PHE A 94 0.07 -11.72 5.73
C PHE A 94 -0.41 -11.53 7.18
N THR A 95 -0.67 -10.28 7.57
CA THR A 95 -1.16 -9.92 8.92
C THR A 95 -2.48 -10.61 9.24
N ALA A 96 -3.44 -10.58 8.31
CA ALA A 96 -4.76 -11.19 8.51
C ALA A 96 -4.68 -12.72 8.67
N ILE A 97 -3.94 -13.40 7.79
CA ILE A 97 -3.78 -14.86 7.81
C ILE A 97 -3.09 -15.31 9.10
N LEU A 98 -2.01 -14.62 9.49
CA LEU A 98 -1.26 -14.95 10.70
C LEU A 98 -2.12 -14.79 11.94
N CYS A 99 -2.86 -13.68 12.04
CA CYS A 99 -3.78 -13.43 13.15
C CYS A 99 -4.83 -14.54 13.27
N CYS A 100 -5.47 -14.94 12.16
CA CYS A 100 -6.44 -16.04 12.15
C CYS A 100 -5.80 -17.36 12.61
N ASN A 101 -4.64 -17.73 12.06
CA ASN A 101 -3.96 -18.97 12.40
C ASN A 101 -3.54 -19.04 13.87
N LEU A 102 -3.05 -17.94 14.45
CA LEU A 102 -2.67 -17.87 15.86
C LEU A 102 -3.86 -18.11 16.78
N VAL A 103 -5.00 -17.46 16.51
CA VAL A 103 -6.22 -17.63 17.31
C VAL A 103 -6.74 -19.07 17.20
N GLU A 104 -6.83 -19.63 15.98
CA GLU A 104 -7.33 -20.99 15.76
C GLU A 104 -6.43 -22.08 16.37
N ASN A 105 -5.10 -21.94 16.27
CA ASN A 105 -4.17 -22.93 16.80
C ASN A 105 -4.18 -22.96 18.33
N VAL A 106 -4.23 -21.79 18.98
CA VAL A 106 -4.28 -21.68 20.43
C VAL A 106 -5.54 -22.27 21.02
N GLN A 107 -6.69 -22.06 20.37
CA GLN A 107 -7.98 -22.57 20.86
C GLN A 107 -8.01 -24.09 21.06
N ARG A 108 -7.12 -24.83 20.37
CA ARG A 108 -7.01 -26.29 20.47
C ARG A 108 -6.18 -26.75 21.66
N LEU A 109 -5.39 -25.87 22.28
CA LEU A 109 -4.42 -26.25 23.32
C LEU A 109 -5.00 -26.31 24.74
N GLY A 110 -6.22 -25.81 24.98
CA GLY A 110 -6.86 -25.84 26.30
C GLY A 110 -6.13 -25.03 27.39
N LEU A 111 -5.23 -24.12 27.00
CA LEU A 111 -4.46 -23.28 27.90
C LEU A 111 -5.21 -21.99 28.27
N THR A 112 -4.87 -21.41 29.42
CA THR A 112 -5.46 -20.13 29.85
C THR A 112 -5.05 -18.99 28.89
N PRO A 113 -5.97 -18.08 28.52
CA PRO A 113 -5.64 -16.96 27.63
C PRO A 113 -4.46 -16.13 28.13
N THR A 114 -4.34 -15.92 29.45
CA THR A 114 -3.26 -15.14 30.06
C THR A 114 -1.88 -15.76 29.83
N THR A 115 -1.74 -17.08 29.97
CA THR A 115 -0.49 -17.80 29.66
C THR A 115 -0.16 -17.72 28.18
N VAL A 116 -1.16 -17.89 27.30
CA VAL A 116 -0.96 -17.80 25.86
C VAL A 116 -0.51 -16.41 25.43
N ILE A 117 -1.20 -15.36 25.88
CA ILE A 117 -0.89 -13.97 25.51
C ILE A 117 0.53 -13.62 25.93
N ARG A 118 0.94 -14.02 27.14
CA ARG A 118 2.29 -13.79 27.64
C ARG A 118 3.35 -14.47 26.78
N LEU A 119 3.17 -15.77 26.50
CA LEU A 119 4.14 -16.53 25.70
C LEU A 119 4.18 -16.08 24.23
N ASN A 120 3.04 -15.72 23.64
CA ASN A 120 3.00 -15.12 22.30
C ASN A 120 3.75 -13.78 22.25
N LYS A 121 3.63 -12.92 23.28
CA LYS A 121 4.41 -11.69 23.39
C LYS A 121 5.91 -11.97 23.48
N HIS A 122 6.31 -13.00 24.22
CA HIS A 122 7.71 -13.44 24.30
C HIS A 122 8.24 -13.90 22.94
N LEU A 123 7.51 -14.79 22.26
CA LEU A 123 7.88 -15.29 20.94
C LEU A 123 7.94 -14.17 19.90
N LEU A 124 7.02 -13.19 19.97
CA LEU A 124 7.08 -11.99 19.14
C LEU A 124 8.36 -11.17 19.42
N SER A 125 8.72 -10.96 20.69
CA SER A 125 9.97 -10.27 21.06
C SER A 125 11.19 -11.02 20.52
N LEU A 126 11.19 -12.35 20.60
CA LEU A 126 12.24 -13.19 20.05
C LEU A 126 12.36 -13.06 18.51
N CYS A 127 11.24 -13.08 17.78
CA CYS A 127 11.22 -12.89 16.33
C CYS A 127 11.69 -11.49 15.93
N THR A 128 11.15 -10.46 16.56
CA THR A 128 11.43 -9.06 16.21
C THR A 128 12.87 -8.67 16.54
N SER A 129 13.42 -9.13 17.67
CA SER A 129 14.84 -8.94 18.01
C SER A 129 15.76 -9.67 17.03
N TYR A 130 15.42 -10.91 16.66
CA TYR A 130 16.19 -11.65 15.66
C TYR A 130 16.18 -10.98 14.30
N LEU A 131 15.01 -10.61 13.76
CA LEU A 131 14.90 -9.90 12.47
C LEU A 131 15.67 -8.56 12.46
N LYS A 132 15.78 -7.87 13.61
CA LYS A 132 16.57 -6.64 13.76
C LYS A 132 18.06 -6.88 14.00
N SER A 133 18.49 -8.11 14.24
CA SER A 133 19.90 -8.44 14.47
C SER A 133 20.67 -8.59 13.16
N GLU A 134 22.00 -8.39 13.22
CA GLU A 134 22.89 -8.60 12.07
C GLU A 134 23.11 -10.08 11.75
N VAL A 135 22.85 -10.96 12.73
CA VAL A 135 22.97 -12.42 12.55
C VAL A 135 21.78 -13.04 11.80
N CYS A 136 20.74 -12.26 11.50
CA CYS A 136 19.58 -12.75 10.77
C CYS A 136 19.91 -13.08 9.31
N ALA A 137 19.85 -14.36 8.96
CA ALA A 137 20.16 -14.82 7.61
C ALA A 137 19.18 -14.31 6.53
N CYS A 138 17.93 -14.01 6.89
CA CYS A 138 16.93 -13.52 5.95
C CYS A 138 16.99 -12.01 5.70
N ARG A 139 17.79 -11.27 6.48
CA ARG A 139 17.91 -9.82 6.38
C ARG A 139 19.03 -9.45 5.42
N ILE A 140 18.70 -8.64 4.42
CA ILE A 140 19.65 -8.14 3.43
C ILE A 140 19.76 -6.61 3.60
N PRO A 141 20.97 -6.07 3.85
CA PRO A 141 21.20 -4.63 3.82
C PRO A 141 21.06 -4.09 2.39
N VAL A 142 20.46 -2.92 2.27
CA VAL A 142 20.26 -2.24 0.98
C VAL A 142 21.37 -1.23 0.75
N ASP A 143 22.19 -1.47 -0.27
CA ASP A 143 23.10 -0.45 -0.80
C ASP A 143 22.37 0.42 -1.82
N PHE A 144 22.24 1.71 -1.54
CA PHE A 144 21.63 2.68 -2.46
C PHE A 144 22.53 3.05 -3.65
N GLY A 145 23.80 2.62 -3.65
CA GLY A 145 24.67 2.65 -4.83
C GLY A 145 24.24 1.67 -5.92
N SER A 146 23.46 0.64 -5.57
CA SER A 146 22.96 -0.39 -6.48
C SER A 146 21.43 -0.35 -6.61
N ILE A 147 20.94 -0.27 -7.84
CA ILE A 147 19.49 -0.28 -8.11
C ILE A 147 18.88 -1.68 -8.04
N GLN A 148 19.69 -2.75 -7.99
CA GLN A 148 19.20 -4.11 -8.21
C GLN A 148 18.28 -4.61 -7.10
N ILE A 149 18.65 -4.40 -5.84
CA ILE A 149 17.82 -4.81 -4.70
C ILE A 149 16.48 -4.05 -4.71
N LEU A 150 16.51 -2.76 -5.03
CA LEU A 150 15.32 -1.92 -5.13
C LEU A 150 14.41 -2.38 -6.29
N LEU A 151 14.98 -2.71 -7.45
CA LEU A 151 14.23 -3.27 -8.58
C LEU A 151 13.61 -4.62 -8.22
N SER A 152 14.36 -5.52 -7.57
CA SER A 152 13.86 -6.83 -7.14
C SER A 152 12.74 -6.72 -6.11
N LEU A 153 12.81 -5.76 -5.18
CA LEU A 153 11.70 -5.45 -4.27
C LEU A 153 10.44 -5.02 -5.02
N VAL A 154 10.57 -4.08 -5.97
CA VAL A 154 9.43 -3.60 -6.77
C VAL A 154 8.84 -4.72 -7.64
N ARG A 155 9.71 -5.52 -8.28
CA ARG A 155 9.32 -6.70 -9.07
C ARG A 155 8.54 -7.70 -8.22
N SER A 156 8.99 -7.95 -6.98
CA SER A 156 8.33 -8.88 -6.06
C SER A 156 6.89 -8.43 -5.75
N ILE A 157 6.72 -7.13 -5.47
CA ILE A 157 5.40 -6.54 -5.21
C ILE A 157 4.48 -6.68 -6.43
N LEU A 158 4.96 -6.32 -7.64
CA LEU A 158 4.17 -6.43 -8.88
C LEU A 158 3.82 -7.88 -9.23
N THR A 159 4.79 -8.79 -9.11
CA THR A 159 4.60 -10.22 -9.43
C THR A 159 3.59 -10.88 -8.50
N SER A 160 3.49 -10.41 -7.25
CA SER A 160 2.51 -10.91 -6.28
C SER A 160 1.06 -10.45 -6.53
N LYS A 161 0.78 -9.75 -7.63
CA LYS A 161 -0.53 -9.14 -7.93
C LYS A 161 -1.05 -9.57 -9.30
N PRO A 162 -1.59 -10.79 -9.42
CA PRO A 162 -2.09 -11.31 -10.69
C PRO A 162 -3.24 -10.48 -11.29
N ALA A 163 -4.02 -9.76 -10.47
CA ALA A 163 -5.09 -8.88 -10.96
C ALA A 163 -4.60 -7.70 -11.81
N CYS A 164 -3.31 -7.36 -11.75
CA CYS A 164 -2.72 -6.36 -12.64
C CYS A 164 -2.62 -6.85 -14.11
N MET A 165 -2.70 -8.18 -14.33
CA MET A 165 -2.63 -8.83 -15.65
C MET A 165 -1.37 -8.47 -16.46
N LEU A 166 -0.23 -8.32 -15.78
CA LEU A 166 1.03 -7.96 -16.42
C LEU A 166 1.78 -9.18 -16.94
N ILE A 167 2.40 -9.05 -18.12
CA ILE A 167 3.42 -10.00 -18.57
C ILE A 167 4.81 -9.61 -18.06
N ALA A 168 5.78 -10.53 -18.08
CA ALA A 168 7.14 -10.29 -17.57
C ALA A 168 7.80 -9.00 -18.10
N LYS A 169 7.69 -8.74 -19.41
CA LYS A 169 8.21 -7.51 -20.03
C LYS A 169 7.56 -6.23 -19.48
N GLU A 170 6.27 -6.29 -19.15
CA GLU A 170 5.53 -5.16 -18.58
C GLU A 170 5.89 -4.96 -17.10
N ILE A 171 6.13 -6.05 -16.36
CA ILE A 171 6.63 -5.99 -14.98
C ILE A 171 7.97 -5.26 -14.95
N ASP A 172 8.91 -5.61 -15.83
CA ASP A 172 10.22 -4.94 -15.90
C ASP A 172 10.11 -3.45 -16.24
N HIS A 173 9.27 -3.11 -17.22
CA HIS A 173 9.01 -1.73 -17.61
C HIS A 173 8.43 -0.92 -16.46
N ILE A 174 7.35 -1.40 -15.84
CA ILE A 174 6.69 -0.72 -14.73
C ILE A 174 7.60 -0.64 -13.50
N SER A 175 8.40 -1.68 -13.22
CA SER A 175 9.37 -1.66 -12.12
C SER A 175 10.39 -0.54 -12.29
N THR A 176 10.92 -0.41 -13.50
CA THR A 176 11.88 0.65 -13.86
C THR A 176 11.24 2.03 -13.73
N LEU A 177 9.99 2.19 -14.18
CA LEU A 177 9.26 3.46 -14.04
C LEU A 177 8.98 3.82 -12.58
N ILE A 178 8.53 2.87 -11.76
CA ILE A 178 8.28 3.10 -10.33
C ILE A 178 9.58 3.54 -9.63
N LEU A 179 10.69 2.85 -9.90
CA LEU A 179 11.97 3.22 -9.31
C LEU A 179 12.43 4.60 -9.79
N ARG A 180 12.31 4.90 -11.08
CA ARG A 180 12.62 6.23 -11.63
C ARG A 180 11.76 7.32 -10.99
N ALA A 181 10.46 7.07 -10.81
CA ALA A 181 9.56 7.99 -10.13
C ALA A 181 9.99 8.21 -8.68
N PHE A 182 10.34 7.15 -7.96
CA PHE A 182 10.86 7.25 -6.59
C PHE A 182 12.14 8.08 -6.52
N LEU A 183 13.12 7.82 -7.38
CA LEU A 183 14.39 8.57 -7.41
C LEU A 183 14.16 10.06 -7.71
N LEU A 184 13.21 10.40 -8.58
CA LEU A 184 12.81 11.80 -8.84
C LEU A 184 12.10 12.47 -7.65
N THR A 185 11.72 11.73 -6.61
CA THR A 185 11.21 12.34 -5.37
C THR A 185 12.31 12.64 -4.35
N ILE A 186 13.52 12.12 -4.55
CA ILE A 186 14.64 12.33 -3.64
C ILE A 186 15.30 13.68 -3.99
N PRO A 187 15.37 14.65 -3.06
CA PRO A 187 16.04 15.93 -3.31
C PRO A 187 17.56 15.75 -3.44
N GLU A 188 18.18 16.49 -4.36
CA GLU A 188 19.63 16.43 -4.64
C GLU A 188 20.53 16.78 -3.43
N ASN A 189 20.03 17.60 -2.49
CA ASN A 189 20.76 18.03 -1.28
C ASN A 189 20.20 17.40 -0.01
N ALA A 190 19.97 16.09 -0.04
CA ALA A 190 19.51 15.32 1.10
C ALA A 190 20.55 15.33 2.26
N GLN A 191 20.30 16.10 3.32
CA GLN A 191 20.96 15.95 4.63
C GLN A 191 20.25 14.86 5.46
N GLU A 192 20.65 14.64 6.72
CA GLU A 192 20.16 13.58 7.64
C GLU A 192 18.62 13.45 7.74
N HIS A 193 17.85 14.50 7.41
CA HIS A 193 16.39 14.46 7.32
C HIS A 193 15.89 14.76 5.90
N VAL A 194 15.71 13.70 5.11
CA VAL A 194 15.21 13.80 3.72
C VAL A 194 13.69 13.92 3.72
N ILE A 195 13.17 15.13 3.48
CA ILE A 195 11.76 15.32 3.14
C ILE A 195 11.59 14.91 1.68
N LEU A 196 10.98 13.75 1.47
CA LEU A 196 10.69 13.27 0.13
C LEU A 196 9.66 14.14 -0.58
N GLY A 197 9.86 14.22 -1.88
CA GLY A 197 8.96 14.76 -2.85
C GLY A 197 7.67 13.95 -3.01
N LYS A 198 6.98 14.10 -4.15
CA LYS A 198 5.70 13.41 -4.39
C LYS A 198 5.61 12.88 -5.81
N SER A 199 5.25 11.61 -5.94
CA SER A 199 4.90 10.99 -7.22
C SER A 199 3.38 11.00 -7.39
N ILE A 200 2.91 11.50 -8.52
CA ILE A 200 1.49 11.58 -8.86
C ILE A 200 1.19 10.54 -9.94
N ILE A 201 0.27 9.62 -9.66
CA ILE A 201 -0.19 8.65 -10.66
C ILE A 201 -1.30 9.29 -11.50
N VAL A 202 -1.06 9.41 -12.81
CA VAL A 202 -1.97 10.03 -13.76
C VAL A 202 -2.63 8.95 -14.62
N PRO A 203 -3.97 8.89 -14.69
CA PRO A 203 -4.69 7.83 -15.39
C PRO A 203 -4.70 8.00 -16.91
N LEU A 204 -4.19 6.99 -17.63
CA LEU A 204 -4.40 6.82 -19.07
C LEU A 204 -4.97 5.42 -19.38
N LYS A 205 -6.23 5.21 -19.03
CA LYS A 205 -6.98 3.97 -19.26
C LYS A 205 -7.16 3.69 -20.77
N GLY A 206 -7.21 2.41 -21.15
CA GLY A 206 -7.40 1.95 -22.52
C GLY A 206 -6.13 1.84 -23.39
N GLN A 207 -4.97 2.27 -22.87
CA GLN A 207 -3.67 2.17 -23.57
C GLN A 207 -2.86 0.96 -23.08
N ARG A 208 -1.81 0.57 -23.82
CA ARG A 208 -0.95 -0.56 -23.41
C ARG A 208 -0.10 -0.18 -22.22
N VAL A 209 0.21 -1.14 -21.35
CA VAL A 209 1.05 -0.91 -20.17
C VAL A 209 2.43 -0.38 -20.56
N ILE A 210 2.99 -0.87 -21.67
CA ILE A 210 4.29 -0.43 -22.21
C ILE A 210 4.32 1.06 -22.60
N ASP A 211 3.17 1.68 -22.87
CA ASP A 211 3.07 3.10 -23.22
C ASP A 211 3.09 4.01 -21.96
N SER A 212 3.17 3.42 -20.75
CA SER A 212 3.34 4.16 -19.50
C SER A 212 4.68 4.88 -19.46
N THR A 213 4.75 6.03 -18.78
CA THR A 213 5.97 6.83 -18.68
C THR A 213 6.04 7.66 -17.40
N VAL A 214 7.23 8.14 -17.06
CA VAL A 214 7.47 9.05 -15.93
C VAL A 214 8.04 10.35 -16.45
N LEU A 215 7.42 11.46 -16.04
CA LEU A 215 7.85 12.81 -16.40
C LEU A 215 8.12 13.62 -15.13
N PRO A 216 9.18 14.44 -15.11
CA PRO A 216 9.37 15.40 -14.02
C PRO A 216 8.26 16.45 -14.05
N GLY A 217 7.79 16.90 -12.89
CA GLY A 217 6.70 17.87 -12.78
C GLY A 217 5.30 17.26 -12.78
N ILE A 218 4.31 18.10 -13.11
CA ILE A 218 2.88 17.77 -12.97
C ILE A 218 2.22 17.74 -14.34
N LEU A 219 1.50 16.66 -14.63
CA LEU A 219 0.56 16.59 -15.75
C LEU A 219 -0.85 16.93 -15.27
N ILE A 220 -1.49 17.89 -15.92
CA ILE A 220 -2.88 18.27 -15.69
C ILE A 220 -3.68 17.94 -16.94
N GLU A 221 -4.65 17.02 -16.85
CA GLU A 221 -5.53 16.67 -17.96
C GLU A 221 -6.39 17.87 -18.35
N VAL A 222 -6.47 18.15 -19.66
CA VAL A 222 -7.28 19.24 -20.21
C VAL A 222 -8.13 18.75 -21.37
N SER A 223 -9.32 19.33 -21.49
CA SER A 223 -10.21 19.03 -22.60
C SER A 223 -9.71 19.68 -23.89
N GLU A 224 -10.00 19.05 -25.03
CA GLU A 224 -9.66 19.60 -26.35
C GLU A 224 -10.29 20.98 -26.58
N VAL A 225 -11.51 21.19 -26.09
CA VAL A 225 -12.22 22.48 -26.15
C VAL A 225 -11.48 23.58 -25.38
N GLN A 226 -10.84 23.24 -24.25
CA GLN A 226 -10.01 24.20 -23.52
C GLN A 226 -8.76 24.53 -24.32
N LEU A 227 -8.11 23.55 -24.96
CA LEU A 227 -6.92 23.76 -25.77
C LEU A 227 -7.18 24.63 -27.01
N MET A 228 -8.27 24.39 -27.74
CA MET A 228 -8.60 25.21 -28.93
C MET A 228 -8.79 26.69 -28.59
N LYS A 229 -9.11 27.00 -27.32
CA LYS A 229 -9.33 28.36 -26.82
C LYS A 229 -8.07 29.00 -26.25
N ILE A 230 -6.91 28.35 -26.37
CA ILE A 230 -5.66 28.83 -25.80
C ILE A 230 -4.80 29.44 -26.91
N LEU A 231 -4.31 30.65 -26.64
CA LEU A 231 -3.38 31.35 -27.52
C LEU A 231 -2.02 30.63 -27.51
N PRO A 232 -1.19 30.76 -28.55
CA PRO A 232 0.14 30.15 -28.57
C PRO A 232 0.92 30.52 -27.31
N ILE A 233 1.42 29.51 -26.60
CA ILE A 233 2.24 29.72 -25.41
C ILE A 233 3.50 30.45 -25.85
N LYS A 234 3.67 31.71 -25.44
CA LYS A 234 4.91 32.44 -25.65
C LYS A 234 6.00 31.76 -24.84
N LYS A 235 7.12 31.41 -25.49
CA LYS A 235 8.31 30.93 -24.78
C LYS A 235 8.80 32.06 -23.87
N SER A 236 8.75 31.81 -22.57
CA SER A 236 9.27 32.66 -21.50
C SER A 236 10.23 31.84 -20.66
N ASP A 237 11.24 32.47 -20.07
CA ASP A 237 12.22 31.79 -19.21
C ASP A 237 11.60 31.30 -17.89
N SER A 238 10.47 31.89 -17.49
CA SER A 238 9.64 31.42 -16.38
C SER A 238 8.19 31.93 -16.52
N PHE A 239 7.25 31.19 -15.94
CA PHE A 239 5.83 31.55 -15.86
C PHE A 239 5.45 31.90 -14.43
N LYS A 240 4.84 33.06 -14.22
CA LYS A 240 4.29 33.45 -12.91
C LYS A 240 2.93 32.78 -12.72
N VAL A 241 2.76 32.10 -11.58
CA VAL A 241 1.59 31.23 -11.32
C VAL A 241 0.82 31.71 -10.09
N ALA A 242 -0.52 31.72 -10.21
CA ALA A 242 -1.45 31.89 -9.09
C ALA A 242 -2.28 30.60 -8.91
N VAL A 243 -2.38 30.10 -7.68
CA VAL A 243 -3.14 28.90 -7.35
C VAL A 243 -4.27 29.26 -6.38
N PHE A 244 -5.52 28.94 -6.72
CA PHE A 244 -6.71 29.22 -5.90
C PHE A 244 -7.33 27.94 -5.35
N CYS A 245 -7.68 27.94 -4.06
CA CYS A 245 -8.44 26.85 -3.42
C CYS A 245 -9.94 27.18 -3.21
N VAL A 246 -10.33 28.44 -3.44
CA VAL A 246 -11.74 28.89 -3.46
C VAL A 246 -12.37 28.77 -4.83
N SER A 247 -13.70 28.82 -4.88
CA SER A 247 -14.43 28.86 -6.15
C SER A 247 -14.36 30.25 -6.74
N LEU A 248 -14.03 30.36 -8.03
CA LEU A 248 -14.05 31.62 -8.78
C LEU A 248 -15.30 31.70 -9.67
N SER A 249 -16.39 31.05 -9.26
CA SER A 249 -17.68 31.02 -9.96
C SER A 249 -18.62 32.17 -9.56
N GLY A 250 -18.37 32.86 -8.45
CA GLY A 250 -19.29 33.85 -7.90
C GLY A 250 -20.41 33.23 -7.06
N ASP A 251 -20.31 31.95 -6.71
CA ASP A 251 -21.29 31.26 -5.87
C ASP A 251 -21.24 31.84 -4.45
N LEU A 252 -22.35 32.42 -3.99
CA LEU A 252 -22.52 32.98 -2.64
C LEU A 252 -22.84 31.89 -1.58
N SER A 253 -22.64 30.61 -1.92
CA SER A 253 -23.13 29.47 -1.15
C SER A 253 -22.39 29.22 0.17
N ASP A 254 -21.28 29.90 0.43
CA ASP A 254 -20.51 29.77 1.69
C ASP A 254 -21.00 30.71 2.82
N THR A 255 -22.13 31.40 2.65
CA THR A 255 -22.64 32.34 3.67
C THR A 255 -23.28 31.64 4.90
N GLY A 256 -23.26 30.30 4.96
CA GLY A 256 -23.93 29.52 6.01
C GLY A 256 -25.46 29.56 5.93
N GLU A 257 -26.15 29.10 6.98
CA GLU A 257 -27.59 29.31 7.12
C GLU A 257 -27.87 30.77 7.52
N GLY A 258 -27.92 31.67 6.53
CA GLY A 258 -28.18 33.09 6.73
C GLY A 258 -29.05 33.67 5.61
N THR A 259 -29.92 34.61 5.96
CA THR A 259 -30.73 35.35 4.98
C THR A 259 -30.00 36.63 4.58
N LEU A 260 -29.73 36.79 3.27
CA LEU A 260 -29.09 37.98 2.72
C LEU A 260 -30.16 39.01 2.34
N LEU A 261 -30.13 40.19 2.98
CA LEU A 261 -31.07 41.27 2.72
C LEU A 261 -30.48 42.20 1.66
N VAL A 262 -31.04 42.16 0.45
CA VAL A 262 -30.53 42.91 -0.71
C VAL A 262 -31.40 44.15 -0.92
N SER A 263 -30.77 45.32 -1.00
CA SER A 263 -31.48 46.58 -1.30
C SER A 263 -32.05 46.58 -2.73
N TYR A 264 -33.20 47.22 -2.91
CA TYR A 264 -33.86 47.35 -4.21
C TYR A 264 -32.91 47.96 -5.26
N GLY A 265 -32.76 47.29 -6.41
CA GLY A 265 -31.91 47.73 -7.52
C GLY A 265 -30.47 47.19 -7.52
N VAL A 266 -30.04 46.46 -6.48
CA VAL A 266 -28.73 45.80 -6.46
C VAL A 266 -28.84 44.36 -6.99
N SER A 267 -28.14 44.06 -8.08
CA SER A 267 -27.96 42.68 -8.54
C SER A 267 -26.76 42.06 -7.85
N LEU A 268 -27.00 41.02 -7.05
CA LEU A 268 -25.95 40.24 -6.40
C LEU A 268 -25.01 39.57 -7.42
N GLU A 269 -25.55 39.14 -8.55
CA GLU A 269 -24.77 38.53 -9.64
C GLU A 269 -23.77 39.52 -10.22
N ASN A 270 -24.21 40.76 -10.47
CA ASN A 270 -23.33 41.81 -10.98
C ASN A 270 -22.25 42.17 -9.95
N ALA A 271 -22.61 42.28 -8.67
CA ALA A 271 -21.63 42.55 -7.62
C ALA A 271 -20.58 41.43 -7.50
N ALA A 272 -20.99 40.16 -7.61
CA ALA A 272 -20.06 39.02 -7.62
C ALA A 272 -19.16 39.02 -8.87
N LEU A 273 -19.72 39.34 -10.05
CA LEU A 273 -18.94 39.49 -11.28
C LEU A 273 -17.94 40.64 -11.19
N ASP A 274 -18.33 41.79 -10.63
CA ASP A 274 -17.45 42.94 -10.44
C ASP A 274 -16.28 42.59 -9.52
N GLN A 275 -16.51 41.84 -8.45
CA GLN A 275 -15.43 41.31 -7.60
C GLN A 275 -14.48 40.39 -8.37
N LEU A 276 -15.02 39.46 -9.17
CA LEU A 276 -14.21 38.57 -10.01
C LEU A 276 -13.41 39.34 -11.07
N PHE A 277 -13.98 40.40 -11.66
CA PHE A 277 -13.26 41.26 -12.62
C PHE A 277 -12.19 42.10 -11.94
N ASN A 278 -12.42 42.59 -10.72
CA ASN A 278 -11.39 43.29 -9.95
C ASN A 278 -10.22 42.35 -9.61
N LEU A 279 -10.50 41.11 -9.22
CA LEU A 279 -9.50 40.06 -9.08
C LEU A 279 -8.75 39.82 -10.41
N GLY A 280 -9.47 39.71 -11.52
CA GLY A 280 -8.89 39.56 -12.85
C GLY A 280 -7.96 40.71 -13.22
N LYS A 281 -8.37 41.96 -12.96
CA LYS A 281 -7.54 43.16 -13.18
C LYS A 281 -6.27 43.12 -12.33
N GLN A 282 -6.38 42.71 -11.06
CA GLN A 282 -5.23 42.54 -10.18
C GLN A 282 -4.25 41.48 -10.73
N LEU A 283 -4.74 40.33 -11.21
CA LEU A 283 -3.88 39.29 -11.78
C LEU A 283 -3.13 39.78 -13.04
N VAL A 284 -3.78 40.62 -13.85
CA VAL A 284 -3.17 41.26 -15.02
C VAL A 284 -2.10 42.27 -14.60
N SER A 285 -2.39 43.14 -13.61
CA SER A 285 -1.41 44.12 -13.11
C SER A 285 -0.21 43.44 -12.46
N ASP A 286 -0.42 42.29 -11.83
CA ASP A 286 0.62 41.50 -11.19
C ASP A 286 1.41 40.65 -12.20
N HIS A 287 1.12 40.74 -13.50
CA HIS A 287 1.78 39.97 -14.57
C HIS A 287 1.76 38.45 -14.34
N VAL A 288 0.60 37.91 -13.95
CA VAL A 288 0.41 36.46 -13.80
C VAL A 288 0.18 35.81 -15.16
N ASP A 289 0.92 34.76 -15.50
CA ASP A 289 0.78 34.04 -16.77
C ASP A 289 -0.19 32.86 -16.67
N LEU A 290 -0.23 32.19 -15.52
CA LEU A 290 -0.99 30.97 -15.29
C LEU A 290 -1.84 31.04 -14.02
N VAL A 291 -3.14 30.83 -14.17
CA VAL A 291 -4.12 30.74 -13.08
C VAL A 291 -4.62 29.31 -12.99
N LEU A 292 -4.37 28.69 -11.83
CA LEU A 292 -4.78 27.33 -11.50
C LEU A 292 -5.83 27.37 -10.40
N CYS A 293 -6.99 26.78 -10.62
CA CYS A 293 -8.07 26.74 -9.62
C CYS A 293 -8.45 25.30 -9.27
N GLN A 294 -8.49 25.00 -7.96
CA GLN A 294 -8.99 23.74 -7.43
C GLN A 294 -10.43 23.48 -7.90
N LYS A 295 -11.26 24.53 -7.84
CA LYS A 295 -12.70 24.53 -8.12
C LYS A 295 -12.98 25.17 -9.48
N VAL A 296 -14.20 25.62 -9.72
CA VAL A 296 -14.66 26.16 -11.00
C VAL A 296 -14.26 27.64 -11.14
N ILE A 297 -13.99 28.08 -12.37
CA ILE A 297 -13.83 29.50 -12.72
C ILE A 297 -15.00 29.96 -13.58
N HIS A 298 -15.58 31.14 -13.27
CA HIS A 298 -16.69 31.72 -14.01
C HIS A 298 -16.32 31.96 -15.49
N PRO A 299 -17.19 31.62 -16.46
CA PRO A 299 -16.90 31.78 -17.90
C PRO A 299 -16.47 33.20 -18.30
N SER A 300 -17.11 34.24 -17.74
CA SER A 300 -16.76 35.64 -18.02
C SER A 300 -15.35 35.99 -17.54
N LEU A 301 -14.94 35.48 -16.38
CA LEU A 301 -13.57 35.67 -15.89
C LEU A 301 -12.56 34.90 -16.76
N LYS A 302 -12.86 33.66 -17.17
CA LYS A 302 -12.01 32.91 -18.12
C LYS A 302 -11.82 33.67 -19.43
N GLN A 303 -12.88 34.28 -19.95
CA GLN A 303 -12.82 35.07 -21.18
C GLN A 303 -11.94 36.32 -20.97
N PHE A 304 -12.12 37.04 -19.87
CA PHE A 304 -11.30 38.20 -19.51
C PHE A 304 -9.82 37.86 -19.40
N LEU A 305 -9.47 36.79 -18.66
CA LEU A 305 -8.09 36.33 -18.52
C LEU A 305 -7.47 35.95 -19.88
N ARG A 306 -8.24 35.27 -20.73
CA ARG A 306 -7.81 34.90 -22.09
C ARG A 306 -7.51 36.12 -22.96
N THR A 307 -8.36 37.15 -22.92
CA THR A 307 -8.13 38.40 -23.69
C THR A 307 -6.80 39.06 -23.29
N HIS A 308 -6.36 38.88 -22.04
CA HIS A 308 -5.09 39.38 -21.52
C HIS A 308 -3.95 38.34 -21.60
N GLN A 309 -4.12 37.26 -22.37
CA GLN A 309 -3.11 36.20 -22.59
C GLN A 309 -2.75 35.39 -21.33
N ILE A 310 -3.63 35.36 -20.31
CA ILE A 310 -3.47 34.54 -19.11
C ILE A 310 -4.14 33.18 -19.30
N ILE A 311 -3.41 32.10 -19.05
CA ILE A 311 -3.92 30.73 -19.14
C ILE A 311 -4.67 30.39 -17.85
N ALA A 312 -5.94 30.02 -17.94
CA ALA A 312 -6.76 29.64 -16.79
C ALA A 312 -7.17 28.16 -16.87
N VAL A 313 -6.76 27.38 -15.87
CA VAL A 313 -7.13 25.97 -15.71
C VAL A 313 -7.93 25.82 -14.42
N ASP A 314 -9.11 25.24 -14.52
CA ASP A 314 -10.03 25.03 -13.40
C ASP A 314 -10.32 23.55 -13.18
N ARG A 315 -10.97 23.22 -12.06
CA ARG A 315 -11.36 21.85 -11.66
C ARG A 315 -10.17 20.90 -11.51
N ILE A 316 -9.05 21.44 -11.03
CA ILE A 316 -7.82 20.68 -10.79
C ILE A 316 -8.01 19.60 -9.70
N GLY A 317 -8.94 19.81 -8.78
CA GLY A 317 -9.21 18.88 -7.69
C GLY A 317 -8.22 19.00 -6.53
N VAL A 318 -8.64 18.52 -5.35
CA VAL A 318 -7.89 18.72 -4.09
C VAL A 318 -6.56 17.95 -4.05
N SER A 319 -6.50 16.78 -4.72
CA SER A 319 -5.33 15.89 -4.69
C SER A 319 -4.07 16.51 -5.30
N LEU A 320 -4.23 17.44 -6.24
CA LEU A 320 -3.13 18.12 -6.93
C LEU A 320 -2.69 19.41 -6.24
N MET A 321 -3.44 19.94 -5.26
CA MET A 321 -3.14 21.24 -4.64
C MET A 321 -1.81 21.27 -3.88
N GLU A 322 -1.55 20.25 -3.06
CA GLU A 322 -0.29 20.12 -2.33
C GLU A 322 0.91 19.90 -3.28
N PRO A 323 0.86 18.96 -4.27
CA PRO A 323 1.92 18.85 -5.26
C PRO A 323 2.16 20.14 -6.07
N LEU A 324 1.09 20.83 -6.50
CA LEU A 324 1.20 22.08 -7.23
C LEU A 324 1.92 23.13 -6.40
N SER A 325 1.52 23.31 -5.14
CA SER A 325 2.17 24.25 -4.23
C SER A 325 3.66 23.95 -4.05
N LYS A 326 4.05 22.66 -4.01
CA LYS A 326 5.47 22.25 -3.95
C LYS A 326 6.24 22.53 -5.25
N VAL A 327 5.61 22.33 -6.41
CA VAL A 327 6.22 22.54 -7.74
C VAL A 327 6.37 24.02 -8.07
N THR A 328 5.36 24.82 -7.77
CA THR A 328 5.31 26.24 -8.13
C THR A 328 5.86 27.14 -7.03
N GLY A 329 5.91 26.68 -5.78
CA GLY A 329 6.19 27.50 -4.60
C GLY A 329 5.03 28.42 -4.18
N THR A 330 3.86 28.29 -4.81
CA THR A 330 2.69 29.13 -4.49
C THR A 330 2.12 28.80 -3.11
N ARG A 331 1.57 29.82 -2.44
CA ARG A 331 0.65 29.62 -1.31
C ARG A 331 -0.78 29.64 -1.85
N PRO A 332 -1.58 28.56 -1.71
CA PRO A 332 -2.95 28.53 -2.22
C PRO A 332 -3.78 29.70 -1.70
N ILE A 333 -4.39 30.43 -2.63
CA ILE A 333 -5.18 31.64 -2.36
C ILE A 333 -6.61 31.23 -2.00
N GLY A 334 -7.01 31.58 -0.78
CA GLY A 334 -8.29 31.22 -0.18
C GLY A 334 -9.31 32.35 -0.13
N SER A 335 -9.11 33.45 -0.85
CA SER A 335 -10.00 34.62 -0.82
C SER A 335 -10.08 35.32 -2.18
N LEU A 336 -11.21 35.99 -2.45
CA LEU A 336 -11.39 36.85 -3.63
C LEU A 336 -10.87 38.29 -3.44
N GLY A 337 -10.38 38.62 -2.23
CA GLY A 337 -9.81 39.93 -1.92
C GLY A 337 -8.40 40.14 -2.48
N SER A 338 -7.72 41.17 -1.98
CA SER A 338 -6.36 41.53 -2.42
C SER A 338 -5.37 40.39 -2.21
N ILE A 339 -4.71 39.97 -3.28
CA ILE A 339 -3.68 38.93 -3.24
C ILE A 339 -2.34 39.52 -2.78
N SER A 340 -1.68 38.86 -1.81
CA SER A 340 -0.30 39.19 -1.43
C SER A 340 0.69 38.74 -2.51
N PRO A 341 1.71 39.55 -2.85
CA PRO A 341 2.77 39.15 -3.78
C PRO A 341 3.48 37.84 -3.38
N SER A 342 3.54 37.52 -2.08
CA SER A 342 4.14 36.28 -1.56
C SER A 342 3.34 35.01 -1.87
N SER A 343 2.11 35.14 -2.38
CA SER A 343 1.24 34.00 -2.71
C SER A 343 1.51 33.46 -4.11
N TYR A 344 2.07 34.29 -4.99
CA TYR A 344 2.46 33.88 -6.33
C TYR A 344 3.71 32.99 -6.30
N GLY A 345 3.79 32.11 -7.28
CA GLY A 345 4.95 31.24 -7.49
C GLY A 345 5.39 31.26 -8.94
N THR A 346 6.32 30.39 -9.28
CA THR A 346 6.94 30.34 -10.61
C THR A 346 7.13 28.91 -11.09
N VAL A 347 6.96 28.69 -12.38
CA VAL A 347 7.24 27.42 -13.06
C VAL A 347 8.22 27.68 -14.20
N LYS A 348 9.13 26.73 -14.46
CA LYS A 348 10.17 26.88 -15.48
C LYS A 348 9.55 26.94 -16.87
N ASP A 349 8.71 25.96 -17.17
CA ASP A 349 8.12 25.81 -18.49
C ASP A 349 6.74 25.14 -18.42
N LEU A 350 5.91 25.45 -19.41
CA LEU A 350 4.56 24.91 -19.59
C LEU A 350 4.44 24.36 -21.02
N CYS A 351 4.40 23.03 -21.14
CA CYS A 351 4.26 22.36 -22.42
C CYS A 351 2.86 21.75 -22.59
N ILE A 352 2.37 21.69 -23.83
CA ILE A 352 1.20 20.88 -24.18
C ILE A 352 1.71 19.51 -24.61
N ALA A 353 1.28 18.47 -23.91
CA ALA A 353 1.60 17.08 -24.22
C ALA A 353 0.34 16.31 -24.63
N LYS A 354 0.48 15.41 -25.60
CA LYS A 354 -0.60 14.51 -26.02
C LYS A 354 -0.16 13.06 -25.77
N PHE A 355 -1.00 12.32 -25.05
CA PHE A 355 -0.80 10.89 -24.83
C PHE A 355 -2.07 10.14 -25.21
N GLY A 356 -1.97 9.27 -26.21
CA GLY A 356 -3.15 8.66 -26.84
C GLY A 356 -4.10 9.74 -27.39
N CYS A 357 -5.35 9.69 -26.96
CA CYS A 357 -6.40 10.66 -27.30
C CYS A 357 -6.56 11.79 -26.25
N LYS A 358 -5.79 11.77 -25.17
CA LYS A 358 -5.86 12.77 -24.10
C LYS A 358 -4.80 13.85 -24.26
N HIS A 359 -5.14 15.04 -23.78
CA HIS A 359 -4.28 16.20 -23.78
C HIS A 359 -3.96 16.65 -22.35
N PHE A 360 -2.73 17.11 -22.15
CA PHE A 360 -2.23 17.48 -20.84
C PHE A 360 -1.44 18.79 -20.92
N PHE A 361 -1.57 19.60 -19.87
CA PHE A 361 -0.54 20.58 -19.52
C PHE A 361 0.55 19.92 -18.70
N HIS A 362 1.78 20.03 -19.17
CA HIS A 362 2.96 19.57 -18.48
C HIS A 362 3.67 20.76 -17.85
N LEU A 363 3.55 20.87 -16.53
CA LEU A 363 4.21 21.90 -15.73
C LEU A 363 5.58 21.38 -15.31
N ILE A 364 6.64 21.99 -15.84
CA ILE A 364 8.03 21.60 -15.58
C ILE A 364 8.59 22.49 -14.46
N PRO A 365 8.92 21.93 -13.28
CA PRO A 365 9.44 22.71 -12.16
C PRO A 365 10.88 23.17 -12.40
N ASN A 366 11.31 24.16 -11.59
CA ASN A 366 12.72 24.53 -11.47
C ASN A 366 13.55 23.42 -10.77
N LYS A 367 12.94 22.68 -9.83
CA LYS A 367 13.55 21.56 -9.09
C LYS A 367 12.69 20.31 -9.20
N THR A 368 13.31 19.17 -9.51
CA THR A 368 12.60 17.91 -9.76
C THR A 368 12.38 17.15 -8.46
N THR A 369 11.46 17.61 -7.59
CA THR A 369 11.02 16.84 -6.41
C THR A 369 9.61 16.27 -6.59
N VAL A 370 8.90 16.65 -7.63
CA VAL A 370 7.58 16.11 -7.95
C VAL A 370 7.63 15.55 -9.36
N CYS A 371 7.04 14.38 -9.55
CA CYS A 371 6.95 13.73 -10.86
C CYS A 371 5.55 13.16 -11.10
N SER A 372 5.21 13.00 -12.37
CA SER A 372 3.98 12.37 -12.82
C SER A 372 4.29 11.02 -13.45
N LEU A 373 3.78 9.95 -12.83
CA LEU A 373 3.76 8.60 -13.39
C LEU A 373 2.47 8.44 -14.20
N LEU A 374 2.57 8.57 -15.52
CA LEU A 374 1.47 8.31 -16.44
C LEU A 374 1.31 6.79 -16.58
N LEU A 375 0.21 6.27 -16.03
CA LEU A 375 -0.01 4.83 -15.92
C LEU A 375 -1.08 4.37 -16.90
N CYS A 376 -0.71 3.41 -17.74
CA CYS A 376 -1.54 2.85 -18.80
C CYS A 376 -1.93 1.40 -18.49
N ASN A 377 -3.17 1.03 -18.79
CA ASN A 377 -3.61 -0.37 -18.86
C ASN A 377 -4.88 -0.43 -19.73
N ARG A 378 -5.03 -1.51 -20.51
CA ARG A 378 -6.17 -1.72 -21.42
C ARG A 378 -7.44 -2.04 -20.68
N ASN A 379 -7.33 -2.70 -19.52
CA ASN A 379 -8.46 -3.10 -18.70
C ASN A 379 -8.57 -2.16 -17.50
N ASP A 380 -9.76 -1.57 -17.30
CA ASP A 380 -10.01 -0.59 -16.25
C ASP A 380 -9.87 -1.18 -14.84
N THR A 381 -10.32 -2.43 -14.63
CA THR A 381 -10.20 -3.12 -13.33
C THR A 381 -8.74 -3.48 -13.04
N ALA A 382 -7.99 -3.93 -14.05
CA ALA A 382 -6.56 -4.18 -13.91
C ALA A 382 -5.77 -2.87 -13.71
N TRP A 383 -6.23 -1.76 -14.28
CA TRP A 383 -5.67 -0.43 -14.05
C TRP A 383 -5.84 -0.01 -12.58
N ASP A 384 -7.04 -0.18 -12.02
CA ASP A 384 -7.32 0.19 -10.63
C ASP A 384 -6.46 -0.63 -9.66
N GLU A 385 -6.27 -1.93 -9.92
CA GLU A 385 -5.33 -2.78 -9.16
C GLU A 385 -3.86 -2.37 -9.36
N LEU A 386 -3.45 -2.06 -10.60
CA LEU A 386 -2.10 -1.61 -10.91
C LEU A 386 -1.75 -0.30 -10.21
N LYS A 387 -2.70 0.65 -10.16
CA LYS A 387 -2.55 1.90 -9.41
C LYS A 387 -2.23 1.63 -7.94
N LEU A 388 -3.01 0.78 -7.27
CA LEU A 388 -2.78 0.43 -5.86
C LEU A 388 -1.41 -0.24 -5.68
N THR A 389 -1.07 -1.17 -6.58
CA THR A 389 0.22 -1.86 -6.55
C THR A 389 1.42 -0.92 -6.75
N CYS A 390 1.31 0.05 -7.67
CA CYS A 390 2.32 1.10 -7.82
C CYS A 390 2.46 1.97 -6.56
N GLN A 391 1.35 2.29 -5.89
CA GLN A 391 1.36 3.04 -4.62
C GLN A 391 2.07 2.24 -3.51
N THR A 392 1.76 0.95 -3.40
CA THR A 392 2.45 0.03 -2.46
C THR A 392 3.95 -0.02 -2.74
N ALA A 393 4.35 -0.19 -4.01
CA ALA A 393 5.76 -0.26 -4.37
C ALA A 393 6.50 1.07 -4.08
N LEU A 394 5.90 2.22 -4.41
CA LEU A 394 6.47 3.53 -4.07
C LEU A 394 6.62 3.69 -2.55
N HIS A 395 5.61 3.30 -1.77
CA HIS A 395 5.67 3.41 -0.31
C HIS A 395 6.70 2.44 0.29
N ALA A 396 6.81 1.22 -0.23
CA ALA A 396 7.83 0.25 0.20
C ALA A 396 9.25 0.81 0.00
N LEU A 397 9.53 1.45 -1.15
CA LEU A 397 10.80 2.13 -1.40
C LEU A 397 11.05 3.27 -0.39
N GLN A 398 10.03 4.04 -0.02
CA GLN A 398 10.12 5.09 0.99
C GLN A 398 10.40 4.55 2.39
N LEU A 399 9.81 3.40 2.75
CA LEU A 399 10.09 2.72 4.01
C LEU A 399 11.52 2.19 4.02
N THR A 400 11.98 1.59 2.92
CA THR A 400 13.37 1.14 2.76
C THR A 400 14.38 2.27 2.85
N LEU A 401 14.03 3.50 2.43
CA LEU A 401 14.92 4.66 2.64
C LEU A 401 15.11 4.98 4.13
N LYS A 402 14.09 4.75 4.97
CA LYS A 402 14.16 4.99 6.43
C LYS A 402 14.86 3.85 7.16
N GLU A 403 14.56 2.61 6.78
CA GLU A 403 15.17 1.40 7.30
C GLU A 403 15.78 0.61 6.12
N PRO A 404 17.10 0.73 5.86
CA PRO A 404 17.75 0.22 4.64
C PRO A 404 17.98 -1.29 4.67
N TYR A 405 16.89 -2.03 4.87
CA TYR A 405 16.87 -3.48 4.94
C TYR A 405 15.67 -4.02 4.17
N VAL A 406 15.86 -5.20 3.59
CA VAL A 406 14.80 -6.03 2.99
C VAL A 406 14.91 -7.44 3.55
N LEU A 407 13.83 -8.21 3.40
CA LEU A 407 13.78 -9.60 3.84
C LEU A 407 13.65 -10.54 2.64
N LEU A 408 14.15 -11.77 2.78
CA LEU A 408 13.89 -12.84 1.82
C LEU A 408 12.40 -13.18 1.79
N GLY A 409 11.75 -12.93 0.65
CA GLY A 409 10.32 -13.16 0.45
C GLY A 409 9.97 -14.62 0.12
N GLY A 410 8.79 -14.81 -0.47
CA GLY A 410 8.35 -16.12 -0.96
C GLY A 410 8.21 -17.19 0.14
N GLY A 411 7.80 -16.79 1.34
CA GLY A 411 7.60 -17.69 2.49
C GLY A 411 8.88 -18.08 3.23
N CYS A 412 10.06 -17.70 2.73
CA CYS A 412 11.34 -18.10 3.31
C CYS A 412 11.60 -17.45 4.67
N THR A 413 11.19 -16.19 4.87
CA THR A 413 11.31 -15.53 6.18
C THR A 413 10.50 -16.27 7.24
N GLU A 414 9.28 -16.69 6.92
CA GLU A 414 8.39 -17.39 7.86
C GLU A 414 8.94 -18.76 8.25
N THR A 415 9.36 -19.57 7.27
CA THR A 415 9.91 -20.91 7.54
C THR A 415 11.26 -20.84 8.25
N HIS A 416 12.06 -19.82 7.96
CA HIS A 416 13.31 -19.58 8.64
C HIS A 416 13.10 -19.16 10.11
N LEU A 417 12.14 -18.27 10.37
CA LEU A 417 11.75 -17.91 11.73
C LEU A 417 11.30 -19.14 12.53
N VAL A 418 10.56 -20.06 11.90
CA VAL A 418 10.15 -21.32 12.52
C VAL A 418 11.35 -22.17 12.92
N ALA A 419 12.33 -22.35 12.03
CA ALA A 419 13.57 -23.06 12.34
C ALA A 419 14.32 -22.41 13.51
N TYR A 420 14.45 -21.08 13.49
CA TYR A 420 15.09 -20.30 14.54
C TYR A 420 14.38 -20.45 15.90
N ILE A 421 13.06 -20.27 15.95
CA ILE A 421 12.26 -20.38 17.19
C ILE A 421 12.38 -21.79 17.76
N ARG A 422 12.17 -22.84 16.95
CA ARG A 422 12.28 -24.23 17.41
C ARG A 422 13.67 -24.53 17.98
N ASN A 423 14.72 -24.01 17.35
CA ASN A 423 16.10 -24.17 17.82
C ASN A 423 16.34 -23.44 19.15
N LYS A 424 15.90 -22.18 19.25
CA LYS A 424 16.09 -21.37 20.45
C LYS A 424 15.34 -21.93 21.65
N THR A 425 14.07 -22.30 21.47
CA THR A 425 13.24 -22.88 22.53
C THR A 425 13.77 -24.22 23.05
N ARG A 426 14.39 -25.03 22.19
CA ARG A 426 14.97 -26.32 22.60
C ARG A 426 16.31 -26.18 23.34
N ASN A 427 17.19 -25.31 22.86
CA ASN A 427 18.55 -25.20 23.38
C ASN A 427 18.65 -24.28 24.60
N GLU A 428 17.77 -23.29 24.71
CA GLU A 428 17.78 -22.32 25.81
C GLU A 428 16.39 -22.16 26.45
N PRO A 429 15.74 -23.25 26.93
CA PRO A 429 14.41 -23.13 27.55
C PRO A 429 14.46 -22.28 28.82
N GLU A 430 15.57 -22.32 29.57
CA GLU A 430 15.71 -21.55 30.82
C GLU A 430 15.79 -20.05 30.62
N SER A 431 16.32 -19.55 29.50
CA SER A 431 16.37 -18.09 29.25
C SER A 431 14.97 -17.52 28.99
N ILE A 432 14.09 -18.35 28.40
CA ILE A 432 12.69 -18.02 28.16
C ILE A 432 11.87 -18.17 29.45
N LEU A 433 12.14 -19.19 30.26
CA LEU A 433 11.41 -19.49 31.49
C LEU A 433 11.82 -18.61 32.69
N ARG A 434 13.04 -18.04 32.72
CA ARG A 434 13.55 -17.24 33.87
C ARG A 434 12.77 -15.95 34.18
N GLY A 435 11.84 -15.53 33.32
CA GLY A 435 10.92 -14.42 33.57
C GLY A 435 9.45 -14.82 33.72
N GLU A 436 9.13 -16.11 33.64
CA GLU A 436 7.81 -16.56 33.22
C GLU A 436 7.28 -17.72 34.10
N ARG A 437 6.13 -17.52 34.75
CA ARG A 437 5.41 -18.56 35.51
C ARG A 437 4.71 -19.55 34.54
N CYS A 438 5.44 -20.20 33.65
CA CYS A 438 4.93 -21.29 32.81
C CYS A 438 5.78 -22.55 32.99
N SER A 439 5.14 -23.69 32.76
CA SER A 439 5.81 -24.98 32.63
C SER A 439 6.50 -25.10 31.27
N GLN A 440 7.52 -25.95 31.20
CA GLN A 440 8.21 -26.26 29.94
C GLN A 440 7.27 -26.86 28.89
N THR A 441 6.25 -27.61 29.31
CA THR A 441 5.23 -28.19 28.43
C THR A 441 4.33 -27.11 27.83
N GLU A 442 3.86 -26.14 28.61
CA GLU A 442 3.10 -24.99 28.09
C GLU A 442 3.91 -24.20 27.07
N LEU A 443 5.20 -23.96 27.34
CA LEU A 443 6.10 -23.29 26.40
C LEU A 443 6.23 -24.07 25.09
N GLN A 444 6.41 -25.39 25.14
CA GLN A 444 6.51 -26.24 23.95
C GLN A 444 5.23 -26.24 23.13
N LEU A 445 4.06 -26.38 23.78
CA LEU A 445 2.76 -26.39 23.11
C LEU A 445 2.49 -25.06 22.39
N ILE A 446 2.74 -23.93 23.06
CA ILE A 446 2.51 -22.60 22.47
C ILE A 446 3.55 -22.31 21.38
N THR A 447 4.81 -22.70 21.58
CA THR A 447 5.85 -22.58 20.55
C THR A 447 5.46 -23.32 19.29
N GLU A 448 4.96 -24.55 19.41
CA GLU A 448 4.54 -25.35 18.26
C GLU A 448 3.29 -24.77 17.58
N ALA A 449 2.31 -24.28 18.36
CA ALA A 449 1.14 -23.60 17.79
C ALA A 449 1.51 -22.31 17.03
N PHE A 450 2.48 -21.53 17.55
CA PHE A 450 3.01 -20.33 16.90
C PHE A 450 3.78 -20.69 15.62
N CYS A 451 4.66 -21.69 15.68
CA CYS A 451 5.42 -22.16 14.51
C CYS A 451 4.49 -22.72 13.43
N SER A 452 3.50 -23.52 13.82
CA SER A 452 2.48 -24.04 12.93
C SER A 452 1.65 -22.93 12.27
N ALA A 453 1.41 -21.81 12.97
CA ALA A 453 0.72 -20.66 12.40
C ALA A 453 1.54 -19.97 11.29
N LEU A 454 2.85 -19.84 11.46
CA LEU A 454 3.78 -19.32 10.46
C LEU A 454 3.94 -20.29 9.28
N GLU A 455 4.08 -21.59 9.53
CA GLU A 455 4.12 -22.63 8.50
C GLU A 455 2.82 -22.63 7.69
N SER A 456 1.66 -22.61 8.36
CA SER A 456 0.38 -22.56 7.65
C SER A 456 0.22 -21.28 6.81
N LEU A 457 0.82 -20.16 7.23
CA LEU A 457 0.84 -18.94 6.43
C LEU A 457 1.72 -19.11 5.19
N ALA A 458 2.95 -19.62 5.35
CA ALA A 458 3.85 -19.85 4.22
C ALA A 458 3.23 -20.83 3.22
N GLY A 459 2.61 -21.91 3.71
CA GLY A 459 1.87 -22.87 2.88
C GLY A 459 0.66 -22.29 2.16
N SER A 460 0.13 -21.13 2.58
CA SER A 460 -0.96 -20.44 1.87
C SER A 460 -0.51 -19.76 0.57
N LEU A 461 0.79 -19.78 0.25
CA LEU A 461 1.30 -19.37 -1.06
C LEU A 461 0.99 -20.39 -2.15
N GLU A 462 0.71 -21.65 -1.78
CA GLU A 462 0.44 -22.74 -2.71
C GLU A 462 -1.08 -22.97 -2.85
N HIS A 463 -1.59 -22.91 -4.10
CA HIS A 463 -3.03 -22.93 -4.41
C HIS A 463 -3.47 -24.08 -5.31
N ASP A 464 -2.53 -24.80 -5.92
CA ASP A 464 -2.78 -25.76 -7.00
C ASP A 464 -2.55 -27.21 -6.55
N GLY A 465 -2.53 -27.43 -5.23
CA GLY A 465 -2.38 -28.77 -4.64
C GLY A 465 -0.94 -29.29 -4.67
N GLY A 466 0.04 -28.42 -4.92
CA GLY A 466 1.45 -28.75 -4.81
C GLY A 466 1.88 -29.10 -3.38
N GLU A 467 3.01 -29.80 -3.28
CA GLU A 467 3.62 -30.11 -1.99
C GLU A 467 4.54 -28.98 -1.56
N VAL A 468 4.54 -28.69 -0.26
CA VAL A 468 5.32 -27.61 0.33
C VAL A 468 6.41 -28.18 1.23
N LEU A 469 7.64 -27.78 0.95
CA LEU A 469 8.84 -28.27 1.59
C LEU A 469 9.64 -27.13 2.22
N THR A 470 10.57 -27.53 3.07
CA THR A 470 11.64 -26.66 3.57
C THR A 470 12.96 -27.40 3.59
N ASP A 471 14.05 -26.68 3.35
CA ASP A 471 15.38 -27.26 3.52
C ASP A 471 15.83 -27.26 4.99
N GLY A 472 16.68 -28.22 5.34
CA GLY A 472 17.22 -28.42 6.69
C GLY A 472 18.47 -27.61 7.02
N LYS A 473 18.91 -26.69 6.14
CA LYS A 473 20.17 -25.94 6.31
C LYS A 473 19.93 -24.46 6.59
N TYR A 474 19.14 -23.83 5.73
CA TYR A 474 18.75 -22.42 5.79
C TYR A 474 17.30 -22.25 6.27
N GLY A 475 16.47 -23.28 6.12
CA GLY A 475 15.06 -23.23 6.50
C GLY A 475 14.21 -22.44 5.52
N HIS A 476 14.58 -22.41 4.24
CA HIS A 476 13.81 -21.72 3.20
C HIS A 476 12.59 -22.53 2.77
N PHE A 477 11.62 -21.82 2.20
CA PHE A 477 10.38 -22.37 1.68
C PHE A 477 10.55 -22.83 0.23
N TRP A 478 9.92 -23.95 -0.13
CA TRP A 478 9.93 -24.49 -1.48
C TRP A 478 8.56 -25.08 -1.82
N SER A 479 8.10 -24.85 -3.05
CA SER A 479 6.84 -25.41 -3.57
C SER A 479 7.13 -26.34 -4.75
N VAL A 480 6.55 -27.54 -4.71
CA VAL A 480 6.68 -28.59 -5.72
C VAL A 480 5.33 -28.79 -6.40
N GLN A 481 5.29 -28.74 -7.73
CA GLN A 481 4.03 -28.88 -8.48
C GLN A 481 3.46 -30.31 -8.39
N ALA A 482 2.13 -30.43 -8.32
CA ALA A 482 1.40 -31.68 -8.11
C ALA A 482 1.51 -32.71 -9.26
N ASN A 483 2.02 -32.34 -10.44
CA ASN A 483 2.03 -33.18 -11.64
C ASN A 483 3.29 -34.05 -11.84
N LEU A 484 4.10 -34.25 -10.79
CA LEU A 484 5.23 -35.17 -10.87
C LEU A 484 4.74 -36.61 -10.66
N PRO A 485 5.06 -37.57 -11.57
CA PRO A 485 4.71 -38.96 -11.38
C PRO A 485 5.23 -39.49 -10.04
N SER A 486 4.47 -40.38 -9.41
CA SER A 486 4.68 -40.93 -8.05
C SER A 486 6.00 -41.70 -7.83
N ALA A 487 6.86 -41.78 -8.84
CA ALA A 487 8.19 -42.38 -8.78
C ALA A 487 9.19 -41.46 -9.50
N VAL A 488 9.51 -40.33 -8.88
CA VAL A 488 10.52 -39.41 -9.39
C VAL A 488 11.62 -39.26 -8.33
N ASN A 489 12.86 -39.47 -8.74
CA ASN A 489 14.03 -39.21 -7.92
C ASN A 489 14.05 -37.72 -7.54
N TRP A 490 14.52 -37.41 -6.33
CA TRP A 490 14.67 -36.05 -5.78
C TRP A 490 15.32 -34.96 -6.69
N PRO A 491 16.09 -35.25 -7.76
CA PRO A 491 16.65 -34.21 -8.64
C PRO A 491 15.65 -33.43 -9.51
N ASP A 492 14.41 -33.89 -9.69
CA ASP A 492 13.42 -33.21 -10.57
C ASP A 492 12.50 -32.22 -9.82
N LEU A 493 12.86 -31.87 -8.57
CA LEU A 493 12.20 -30.87 -7.72
C LEU A 493 12.44 -29.43 -8.21
N PRO A 494 11.65 -28.42 -7.74
CA PRO A 494 11.78 -27.01 -8.14
C PRO A 494 13.23 -26.53 -8.14
N SER A 495 13.61 -25.83 -9.21
CA SER A 495 15.00 -25.43 -9.43
C SER A 495 15.54 -24.47 -8.37
N ARG A 496 14.66 -23.75 -7.63
CA ARG A 496 15.03 -22.71 -6.66
C ARG A 496 14.03 -22.57 -5.50
N CYS A 497 14.49 -22.07 -4.35
CA CYS A 497 13.64 -21.74 -3.20
C CYS A 497 12.68 -20.58 -3.51
N GLY A 498 11.67 -20.38 -2.68
CA GLY A 498 10.64 -19.34 -2.88
C GLY A 498 11.20 -17.92 -2.99
N CYS A 499 12.33 -17.62 -2.31
CA CYS A 499 13.03 -16.35 -2.46
C CYS A 499 14.00 -16.28 -3.66
N GLY A 500 14.25 -17.42 -4.32
CA GLY A 500 15.17 -17.53 -5.46
C GLY A 500 16.65 -17.66 -5.10
N LEU A 501 17.06 -17.57 -3.83
CA LEU A 501 18.48 -17.49 -3.43
C LEU A 501 19.27 -18.81 -3.62
N TYR A 502 18.65 -19.95 -3.35
CA TYR A 502 19.28 -21.27 -3.42
C TYR A 502 18.64 -22.13 -4.49
N SER A 503 19.44 -22.98 -5.14
CA SER A 503 18.98 -23.96 -6.13
C SER A 503 18.99 -25.38 -5.58
N SER A 504 18.18 -26.26 -6.17
CA SER A 504 18.10 -27.68 -5.80
C SER A 504 19.38 -28.49 -6.08
N GLN A 505 20.36 -27.89 -6.77
CA GLN A 505 21.67 -28.48 -7.05
C GLN A 505 22.62 -28.45 -5.85
N GLU A 506 22.29 -27.72 -4.78
CA GLU A 506 22.99 -27.83 -3.50
C GLU A 506 22.53 -29.10 -2.77
N GLU A 507 23.44 -29.88 -2.17
CA GLU A 507 23.13 -31.07 -1.35
C GLU A 507 22.34 -30.68 -0.09
N LEU A 508 21.04 -30.44 -0.25
CA LEU A 508 20.11 -30.03 0.80
C LEU A 508 19.26 -31.23 1.22
N SER A 509 19.05 -31.37 2.54
CA SER A 509 18.04 -32.29 3.09
C SER A 509 16.69 -31.58 3.13
N TRP A 510 15.63 -32.28 2.72
CA TRP A 510 14.30 -31.72 2.57
C TRP A 510 13.31 -32.33 3.56
N SER A 511 12.39 -31.51 4.05
CA SER A 511 11.29 -31.97 4.88
C SER A 511 9.98 -31.31 4.48
N PHE A 512 8.89 -32.07 4.56
CA PHE A 512 7.55 -31.52 4.47
C PHE A 512 7.33 -30.44 5.53
N LEU A 513 6.71 -29.33 5.13
CA LEU A 513 6.52 -28.16 5.99
C LEU A 513 5.87 -28.52 7.34
N ARG A 514 4.99 -29.53 7.36
CA ARG A 514 4.20 -29.97 8.53
C ARG A 514 4.73 -31.24 9.21
N SER A 515 5.92 -31.74 8.84
CA SER A 515 6.49 -32.90 9.54
C SER A 515 7.15 -32.48 10.85
N ALA A 516 7.12 -33.35 11.86
CA ALA A 516 7.84 -33.13 13.11
C ALA A 516 9.35 -33.15 12.84
N ARG A 517 10.03 -32.03 13.07
CA ARG A 517 11.47 -31.87 12.79
C ARG A 517 12.32 -31.86 14.04
N HIS A 518 13.54 -32.37 13.91
CA HIS A 518 14.61 -32.02 14.83
C HIS A 518 15.03 -30.56 14.59
N PRO A 519 15.09 -29.71 15.63
CA PRO A 519 15.53 -28.33 15.48
C PRO A 519 16.98 -28.26 14.99
N PHE A 520 17.25 -27.35 14.07
CA PHE A 520 18.59 -27.07 13.56
C PHE A 520 18.86 -25.56 13.65
N PRO A 521 20.10 -25.13 13.91
CA PRO A 521 20.47 -23.73 13.81
C PRO A 521 20.50 -23.34 12.33
N PRO A 522 19.64 -22.43 11.87
CA PRO A 522 19.69 -22.02 10.47
C PRO A 522 20.99 -21.28 10.20
N GLN A 523 21.69 -21.65 9.13
CA GLN A 523 22.97 -21.04 8.78
C GLN A 523 22.78 -19.64 8.19
N THR A 524 23.77 -18.76 8.40
CA THR A 524 23.83 -17.44 7.76
C THR A 524 23.80 -17.58 6.24
N CYS A 525 22.90 -16.83 5.59
CA CYS A 525 22.84 -16.79 4.14
C CYS A 525 24.00 -15.97 3.59
N LEU A 526 24.58 -16.42 2.48
CA LEU A 526 25.57 -15.65 1.74
C LEU A 526 24.94 -14.39 1.14
N SER A 527 25.74 -13.33 0.97
CA SER A 527 25.26 -12.11 0.33
C SER A 527 24.73 -12.39 -1.08
N PRO A 528 23.60 -11.80 -1.49
CA PRO A 528 23.03 -11.94 -2.84
C PRO A 528 24.03 -11.68 -3.99
N GLU A 529 24.96 -10.76 -3.75
CA GLU A 529 26.00 -10.32 -4.69
C GLU A 529 27.03 -11.41 -4.95
N ALA A 530 27.36 -12.25 -3.96
CA ALA A 530 28.30 -13.35 -4.10
C ALA A 530 27.77 -14.48 -5.01
N LYS A 531 26.46 -14.51 -5.30
CA LYS A 531 25.81 -15.53 -6.12
C LYS A 531 25.30 -15.04 -7.49
N GLY A 532 25.53 -13.78 -7.87
CA GLY A 532 25.11 -13.22 -9.16
C GLY A 532 23.59 -13.28 -9.41
N SER A 533 22.79 -13.40 -8.35
CA SER A 533 21.36 -13.74 -8.39
C SER A 533 20.44 -12.56 -8.06
N ALA A 534 20.97 -11.36 -7.85
CA ALA A 534 20.22 -10.21 -7.34
C ALA A 534 18.97 -9.87 -8.18
N ASP A 535 19.03 -10.08 -9.51
CA ASP A 535 17.95 -9.76 -10.44
C ASP A 535 16.70 -10.66 -10.33
N THR A 536 16.82 -11.83 -9.69
CA THR A 536 15.75 -12.83 -9.61
C THR A 536 15.28 -13.12 -8.18
N LEU A 537 15.65 -12.30 -7.20
CA LEU A 537 15.27 -12.51 -5.82
C LEU A 537 13.86 -12.02 -5.54
N THR A 538 13.08 -12.84 -4.83
CA THR A 538 11.82 -12.40 -4.22
C THR A 538 12.14 -11.79 -2.87
N LEU A 539 11.76 -10.53 -2.69
CA LEU A 539 12.07 -9.72 -1.50
C LEU A 539 10.79 -9.13 -0.90
N ASP A 540 10.75 -9.07 0.42
CA ASP A 540 9.70 -8.43 1.21
C ASP A 540 10.23 -7.13 1.84
N CYS A 541 9.36 -6.12 1.98
CA CYS A 541 9.68 -4.88 2.71
C CYS A 541 9.86 -5.19 4.20
N PHE A 542 11.05 -4.90 4.75
CA PHE A 542 11.39 -5.19 6.14
C PHE A 542 10.41 -4.55 7.13
N THR A 543 10.22 -3.23 7.05
CA THR A 543 9.38 -2.48 7.98
C THR A 543 7.93 -2.93 7.94
N ALA A 544 7.38 -3.15 6.74
CA ALA A 544 6.01 -3.63 6.58
C ALA A 544 5.83 -5.05 7.14
N LYS A 545 6.76 -5.97 6.86
CA LYS A 545 6.70 -7.35 7.37
C LYS A 545 6.80 -7.40 8.89
N LEU A 546 7.74 -6.64 9.46
CA LEU A 546 7.96 -6.55 10.91
C LEU A 546 6.72 -6.00 11.62
N SER A 547 6.14 -4.91 11.10
CA SER A 547 4.89 -4.36 11.64
C SER A 547 3.74 -5.34 11.50
N GLY A 548 3.60 -6.01 10.36
CA GLY A 548 2.54 -6.99 10.14
C GLY A 548 2.59 -8.15 11.12
N LEU A 549 3.81 -8.62 11.45
CA LEU A 549 4.03 -9.67 12.46
C LEU A 549 3.57 -9.19 13.85
N GLN A 550 3.96 -7.98 14.24
CA GLN A 550 3.57 -7.38 15.52
C GLN A 550 2.05 -7.20 15.61
N VAL A 551 1.44 -6.58 14.60
CA VAL A 551 -0.01 -6.33 14.56
C VAL A 551 -0.78 -7.65 14.61
N ALA A 552 -0.34 -8.69 13.90
CA ALA A 552 -1.01 -9.99 13.91
C ALA A 552 -1.01 -10.63 15.30
N VAL A 553 0.15 -10.64 15.99
CA VAL A 553 0.27 -11.27 17.32
C VAL A 553 -0.47 -10.47 18.40
N GLU A 554 -0.37 -9.14 18.37
CA GLU A 554 -1.06 -8.27 19.32
C GLU A 554 -2.58 -8.33 19.12
N THR A 555 -3.06 -8.35 17.87
CA THR A 555 -4.48 -8.49 17.56
C THR A 555 -5.01 -9.85 17.95
N ALA A 556 -4.27 -10.93 17.67
CA ALA A 556 -4.64 -12.28 18.12
C ALA A 556 -4.72 -12.34 19.66
N SER A 557 -3.77 -11.72 20.36
CA SER A 557 -3.76 -11.63 21.82
C SER A 557 -4.97 -10.87 22.36
N LEU A 558 -5.31 -9.73 21.75
CA LEU A 558 -6.50 -8.95 22.10
C LEU A 558 -7.78 -9.75 21.90
N ILE A 559 -7.88 -10.48 20.79
CA ILE A 559 -9.03 -11.34 20.50
C ILE A 559 -9.17 -12.44 21.54
N LEU A 560 -8.07 -13.12 21.90
CA LEU A 560 -8.05 -14.18 22.90
C LEU A 560 -8.43 -13.70 24.32
N ASP A 561 -8.23 -12.41 24.61
CA ASP A 561 -8.59 -11.79 25.90
C ASP A 561 -10.09 -11.40 25.99
N LEU A 562 -10.84 -11.48 24.88
CA LEU A 562 -12.25 -11.10 24.84
C LEU A 562 -13.12 -12.05 25.69
N SER A 563 -13.67 -11.53 26.79
CA SER A 563 -14.50 -12.31 27.73
C SER A 563 -16.01 -12.21 27.46
N CYS A 564 -16.57 -11.03 27.16
CA CYS A 564 -17.95 -10.85 26.68
C CYS A 564 -18.00 -9.88 25.50
N VAL A 565 -18.94 -10.11 24.60
CA VAL A 565 -19.35 -9.19 23.52
C VAL A 565 -20.77 -8.73 23.80
N ILE A 566 -20.99 -7.41 23.87
CA ILE A 566 -22.31 -6.80 24.06
C ILE A 566 -22.75 -6.17 22.73
N GLU A 567 -23.88 -6.63 22.20
CA GLU A 567 -24.45 -6.15 20.93
C GLU A 567 -25.77 -5.42 21.19
N ASP A 568 -25.87 -4.17 20.73
CA ASP A 568 -27.15 -3.45 20.65
C ASP A 568 -27.91 -3.92 19.41
N THR A 569 -29.14 -4.38 19.60
CA THR A 569 -29.97 -5.00 18.54
C THR A 569 -30.99 -4.04 17.93
N ASN A 570 -30.88 -2.76 18.26
CA ASN A 570 -31.79 -1.69 17.85
C ASN A 570 -31.30 -0.88 16.67
#